data_AF-A0A7K2KX86-F1
#
_entry.id   AF-A0A7K2KX86-F1
#
_cell.length_a   1.000
_cell.length_b   1.000
_cell.length_c   1.000
_cell.angle_alpha   90.00
_cell.angle_beta   90.00
_cell.angle_gamma   90.00
#
_symmetry.space_group_name_H-M   'P 1'
#
loop_
_entity.id
_entity.type
_entity.pdbx_description
1 polymer ?
#
loop_
_entity_poly.entity_id
_entity_poly.type
_entity_poly.pdbx_seq_one_letter_code
_entity_poly.pdbx_strand_id
1 'polypeptide(L)'
;MGVVARVVLVHGIAQQYEGPETLGLKLGAALRDGVKLATGTALEPEDVACAFFGSAFIEEGTRAADLPPWDEKHVRMGFEAELLDAWFQRAAKLEASIPSLDEEGTRNLTAAATSRALQVEWVRTRLHGLARSGFFKGLDKRVLVGELRQVTRYLDEPPTWQAARRSVAELIGQDTRVIVAHSLGSVVAYEALCENP
;
A
#
# COMPACT_ATOMS: atom_id res chain seq x y z
N MET A 1 -27.37 13.85 -14.31
CA MET A 1 -26.38 12.75 -14.24
C MET A 1 -25.03 13.43 -14.15
N GLY A 2 -24.33 13.28 -13.02
CA GLY A 2 -23.05 13.96 -12.81
C GLY A 2 -22.02 13.49 -13.82
N VAL A 3 -21.16 14.39 -14.27
CA VAL A 3 -20.04 14.05 -15.15
C VAL A 3 -19.16 13.04 -14.40
N VAL A 4 -18.92 11.88 -15.01
CA VAL A 4 -18.02 10.86 -14.47
C VAL A 4 -16.61 11.15 -14.99
N ALA A 5 -15.60 11.03 -14.14
CA ALA A 5 -14.23 11.35 -14.50
C ALA A 5 -13.69 10.45 -15.62
N ARG A 6 -12.94 11.05 -16.55
CA ARG A 6 -12.27 10.36 -17.66
C ARG A 6 -11.05 9.58 -17.18
N VAL A 7 -10.36 10.12 -16.17
CA VAL A 7 -9.22 9.49 -15.52
C VAL A 7 -9.51 9.32 -14.03
N VAL A 8 -9.35 8.10 -13.52
CA VAL A 8 -9.41 7.80 -12.08
C VAL A 8 -8.01 7.53 -11.57
N LEU A 9 -7.56 8.35 -10.62
CA LEU A 9 -6.34 8.15 -9.86
C LEU A 9 -6.62 7.27 -8.65
N VAL A 10 -5.74 6.31 -8.35
CA VAL A 10 -5.86 5.45 -7.18
C VAL A 10 -4.55 5.52 -6.39
N HIS A 11 -4.64 6.06 -5.17
CA HIS A 11 -3.46 6.27 -4.34
C HIS A 11 -2.89 4.96 -3.77
N GLY A 12 -1.64 4.99 -3.31
CA GLY A 12 -1.01 3.86 -2.63
C GLY A 12 -1.25 3.85 -1.13
N ILE A 13 -0.50 3.02 -0.43
CA ILE A 13 -0.40 3.05 1.03
C ILE A 13 0.10 4.41 1.58
N ALA A 14 0.06 4.57 2.90
CA ALA A 14 0.49 5.79 3.62
C ALA A 14 -0.36 7.06 3.41
N GLN A 15 -1.55 6.96 2.80
CA GLN A 15 -2.45 8.11 2.58
C GLN A 15 -3.63 8.16 3.55
N GLN A 16 -3.69 7.29 4.56
CA GLN A 16 -4.83 7.11 5.45
C GLN A 16 -5.24 8.34 6.27
N TYR A 17 -4.34 9.32 6.42
CA TYR A 17 -4.60 10.57 7.16
C TYR A 17 -4.87 11.78 6.27
N GLU A 18 -4.85 11.62 4.94
CA GLU A 18 -5.18 12.65 3.97
C GLU A 18 -6.71 12.70 3.73
N GLY A 19 -7.14 13.07 2.53
CA GLY A 19 -8.53 13.02 2.10
C GLY A 19 -8.63 13.13 0.58
N PRO A 20 -9.80 12.77 -0.01
CA PRO A 20 -10.00 12.76 -1.45
C PRO A 20 -9.75 14.13 -2.09
N GLU A 21 -10.20 15.21 -1.46
CA GLU A 21 -9.98 16.59 -1.94
C GLU A 21 -8.49 16.97 -1.96
N THR A 22 -7.77 16.69 -0.86
CA THR A 22 -6.34 17.01 -0.76
C THR A 22 -5.52 16.21 -1.78
N LEU A 23 -5.81 14.92 -1.93
CA LEU A 23 -5.15 14.07 -2.91
C LEU A 23 -5.53 14.44 -4.34
N GLY A 24 -6.78 14.82 -4.60
CA GLY A 24 -7.24 15.32 -5.88
C GLY A 24 -6.51 16.60 -6.30
N LEU A 25 -6.28 17.53 -5.37
CA LEU A 25 -5.49 18.73 -5.62
C LEU A 25 -4.03 18.40 -5.93
N LYS A 26 -3.39 17.52 -5.15
CA LYS A 26 -1.97 17.16 -5.33
C LYS A 26 -1.75 16.31 -6.58
N LEU A 27 -2.42 15.17 -6.66
CA LEU A 27 -2.20 14.16 -7.70
C LEU A 27 -2.93 14.51 -9.00
N GLY A 28 -4.14 15.06 -8.90
CA GLY A 28 -4.91 15.47 -10.07
C GLY A 28 -4.25 16.61 -10.81
N ALA A 29 -3.75 17.65 -10.12
CA ALA A 29 -3.00 18.72 -10.77
C ALA A 29 -1.73 18.20 -11.45
N ALA A 30 -0.96 17.36 -10.77
CA ALA A 30 0.27 16.77 -11.33
C ALA A 30 -0.01 15.93 -12.60
N LEU A 31 -1.09 15.14 -12.61
CA LEU A 31 -1.52 14.40 -13.79
C LEU A 31 -1.87 15.36 -14.94
N ARG A 32 -2.70 16.38 -14.69
CA ARG A 32 -3.13 17.34 -15.71
C ARG A 32 -1.94 18.08 -16.31
N ASP A 33 -0.98 18.50 -15.49
CA ASP A 33 0.28 19.10 -15.95
C ASP A 33 1.05 18.12 -16.85
N GLY A 34 1.20 16.86 -16.42
CA GLY A 34 1.88 15.83 -17.19
C GLY A 34 1.24 15.58 -18.56
N VAL A 35 -0.09 15.43 -18.62
CA VAL A 35 -0.83 15.24 -19.87
C VAL A 35 -0.68 16.45 -20.79
N LYS A 36 -0.86 17.67 -20.26
CA LYS A 36 -0.73 18.91 -21.04
C LYS A 36 0.67 19.07 -21.61
N LEU A 37 1.71 18.81 -20.82
CA LEU A 37 3.10 18.92 -21.25
C LEU A 37 3.48 17.84 -22.28
N ALA A 38 2.94 16.63 -22.15
CA ALA A 38 3.27 15.52 -23.04
C ALA A 38 2.50 15.53 -24.37
N THR A 39 1.23 15.98 -24.37
CA THR A 39 0.33 15.85 -25.53
C THR A 39 -0.29 17.16 -26.01
N GLY A 40 -0.19 18.24 -25.24
CA GLY A 40 -0.91 19.49 -25.48
C GLY A 40 -2.38 19.45 -25.09
N THR A 41 -2.91 18.31 -24.62
CA THR A 41 -4.30 18.18 -24.17
C THR A 41 -4.46 18.79 -22.77
N ALA A 42 -5.34 19.77 -22.63
CA ALA A 42 -5.73 20.30 -21.33
C ALA A 42 -6.95 19.53 -20.82
N LEU A 43 -6.75 18.73 -19.78
CA LEU A 43 -7.85 18.14 -19.02
C LEU A 43 -8.39 19.17 -18.04
N GLU A 44 -9.70 19.19 -17.84
CA GLU A 44 -10.35 20.00 -16.81
C GLU A 44 -10.29 19.30 -15.44
N PRO A 45 -10.47 20.00 -14.31
CA PRO A 45 -10.48 19.38 -12.98
C PRO A 45 -11.46 18.21 -12.86
N GLU A 46 -12.66 18.32 -13.44
CA GLU A 46 -13.69 17.28 -13.46
C GLU A 46 -13.35 16.05 -14.30
N ASP A 47 -12.38 16.14 -15.22
CA ASP A 47 -11.91 14.99 -15.99
C ASP A 47 -11.10 14.01 -15.11
N VAL A 48 -10.68 14.43 -13.92
CA VAL A 48 -9.79 13.66 -13.04
C VAL A 48 -10.38 13.53 -11.65
N ALA A 49 -10.69 12.29 -11.26
CA ALA A 49 -11.08 11.97 -9.88
C ALA A 49 -9.99 11.16 -9.18
N CYS A 50 -9.87 11.32 -7.86
CA CYS A 50 -8.98 10.50 -7.04
C CYS A 50 -9.80 9.60 -6.12
N ALA A 51 -9.74 8.29 -6.36
CA ALA A 51 -10.29 7.29 -5.45
C ALA A 51 -9.50 7.29 -4.14
N PHE A 52 -10.22 7.47 -3.04
CA PHE A 52 -9.66 7.50 -1.70
C PHE A 52 -10.17 6.32 -0.90
N PHE A 53 -9.28 5.39 -0.58
CA PHE A 53 -9.56 4.25 0.29
C PHE A 53 -8.81 4.32 1.63
N GLY A 54 -8.05 5.39 1.87
CA GLY A 54 -7.23 5.54 3.08
C GLY A 54 -8.03 5.42 4.38
N SER A 55 -9.31 5.84 4.38
CA SER A 55 -10.20 5.72 5.53
C SER A 55 -10.48 4.27 5.94
N ALA A 56 -10.34 3.29 5.04
CA ALA A 56 -10.52 1.86 5.36
C ALA A 56 -9.47 1.33 6.36
N PHE A 57 -8.39 2.09 6.59
CA PHE A 57 -7.27 1.71 7.45
C PHE A 57 -7.26 2.41 8.81
N ILE A 58 -8.15 3.37 9.05
CA ILE A 58 -8.28 4.04 10.35
C ILE A 58 -9.53 3.52 11.08
N GLU A 59 -9.46 3.49 12.41
CA GLU A 59 -10.64 3.20 13.23
C GLU A 59 -11.59 4.39 13.18
N GLU A 60 -12.89 4.12 13.04
CA GLU A 60 -13.90 5.18 12.99
C GLU A 60 -13.86 6.05 14.25
N GLY A 61 -13.94 7.37 14.08
CA GLY A 61 -13.81 8.33 15.18
C GLY A 61 -12.37 8.57 15.66
N THR A 62 -11.37 7.89 15.08
CA THR A 62 -9.95 8.14 15.38
C THR A 62 -9.27 8.88 14.23
N ARG A 63 -8.43 9.86 14.57
CA ARG A 63 -7.56 10.54 13.60
C ARG A 63 -6.31 11.03 14.32
N ALA A 64 -5.44 10.09 14.70
CA ALA A 64 -4.14 10.43 15.25
C ALA A 64 -3.20 10.84 14.11
N ALA A 65 -2.47 11.94 14.28
CA ALA A 65 -1.45 12.38 13.32
C ALA A 65 -0.20 11.48 13.33
N ASP A 66 0.02 10.77 14.44
CA ASP A 66 1.19 9.93 14.65
C ASP A 66 0.88 8.45 14.41
N LEU A 67 1.81 7.78 13.73
CA LEU A 67 1.82 6.32 13.69
C LEU A 67 1.96 5.79 15.11
N PRO A 68 1.21 4.74 15.49
CA PRO A 68 1.47 4.03 16.73
C PRO A 68 2.94 3.59 16.79
N PRO A 69 3.53 3.41 17.99
CA PRO A 69 4.94 3.08 18.17
C PRO A 69 5.25 1.62 17.80
N TRP A 70 4.86 1.22 16.59
CA TRP A 70 5.05 -0.12 16.05
C TRP A 70 6.52 -0.41 15.83
N ASP A 71 6.95 -1.58 16.26
CA ASP A 71 8.33 -2.07 16.13
C ASP A 71 8.29 -3.57 15.82
N GLU A 72 9.44 -4.24 15.83
CA GLU A 72 9.52 -5.68 15.58
C GLU A 72 8.66 -6.54 16.52
N LYS A 73 8.29 -6.01 17.70
CA LYS A 73 7.44 -6.71 18.67
C LYS A 73 5.97 -6.68 18.24
N HIS A 74 5.58 -5.75 17.39
CA HIS A 74 4.19 -5.56 16.99
C HIS A 74 3.81 -6.35 15.74
N VAL A 75 4.76 -6.93 15.01
CA VAL A 75 4.48 -7.82 13.88
C VAL A 75 3.89 -9.12 14.39
N ARG A 76 2.70 -9.49 13.90
CA ARG A 76 2.01 -10.72 14.28
C ARG A 76 2.62 -11.91 13.55
N MET A 77 2.85 -13.00 14.27
CA MET A 77 3.18 -14.28 13.64
C MET A 77 1.99 -14.80 12.83
N GLY A 78 2.26 -15.58 11.78
CA GLY A 78 1.27 -15.97 10.77
C GLY A 78 1.43 -15.10 9.51
N PHE A 79 0.32 -14.73 8.88
CA PHE A 79 0.32 -14.11 7.56
C PHE A 79 1.13 -12.79 7.48
N GLU A 80 1.07 -11.93 8.50
CA GLU A 80 1.86 -10.67 8.53
C GLU A 80 3.38 -10.96 8.50
N ALA A 81 3.84 -11.95 9.28
CA ALA A 81 5.24 -12.38 9.27
C ALA A 81 5.62 -13.08 7.95
N GLU A 82 4.76 -13.93 7.40
CA GLU A 82 4.98 -14.59 6.10
C GLU A 82 5.14 -13.58 4.97
N LEU A 83 4.32 -12.53 4.95
CA LEU A 83 4.43 -11.44 3.99
C LEU A 83 5.74 -10.66 4.15
N LEU A 84 6.15 -10.38 5.39
CA LEU A 84 7.45 -9.75 5.67
C LEU A 84 8.62 -10.60 5.16
N ASP A 85 8.58 -11.92 5.36
CA ASP A 85 9.59 -12.83 4.84
C ASP A 85 9.60 -12.82 3.31
N ALA A 86 8.43 -12.87 2.68
CA ALA A 86 8.32 -12.83 1.22
C ALA A 86 8.95 -11.55 0.63
N TRP A 87 8.71 -10.39 1.26
CA TRP A 87 9.34 -9.13 0.87
C TRP A 87 10.86 -9.17 1.04
N PHE A 88 11.34 -9.64 2.19
CA PHE A 88 12.77 -9.76 2.48
C PHE A 88 13.47 -10.70 1.49
N GLN A 89 12.90 -11.88 1.25
CA GLN A 89 13.43 -12.86 0.31
C GLN A 89 13.46 -12.31 -1.12
N ARG A 90 12.43 -11.55 -1.52
CA ARG A 90 12.42 -10.90 -2.83
C ARG A 90 13.52 -9.84 -2.93
N ALA A 91 13.71 -9.03 -1.90
CA ALA A 91 14.75 -8.01 -1.87
C ALA A 91 16.15 -8.65 -1.90
N ALA A 92 16.40 -9.70 -1.11
CA ALA A 92 17.67 -10.44 -1.10
C ALA A 92 18.01 -11.06 -2.46
N LYS A 93 17.00 -11.52 -3.23
CA LYS A 93 17.20 -12.01 -4.60
C LYS A 93 17.57 -10.91 -5.61
N LEU A 94 17.16 -9.66 -5.35
CA LEU A 94 17.38 -8.53 -6.26
C LEU A 94 18.65 -7.74 -5.91
N GLU A 95 19.02 -7.71 -4.63
CA GLU A 95 20.05 -6.82 -4.11
C GLU A 95 21.08 -7.59 -3.27
N ALA A 96 22.30 -7.69 -3.78
CA ALA A 96 23.42 -8.36 -3.09
C ALA A 96 23.81 -7.70 -1.74
N SER A 97 23.36 -6.47 -1.49
CA SER A 97 23.56 -5.73 -0.23
C SER A 97 22.75 -6.28 0.94
N ILE A 98 21.74 -7.11 0.65
CA ILE A 98 20.85 -7.75 1.59
C ILE A 98 21.28 -9.21 1.71
N PRO A 99 21.65 -9.69 2.92
CA PRO A 99 22.01 -11.08 3.12
C PRO A 99 20.89 -11.99 2.64
N SER A 100 21.19 -12.96 1.77
CA SER A 100 20.29 -14.09 1.57
C SER A 100 20.28 -14.89 2.86
N LEU A 101 19.10 -15.09 3.42
CA LEU A 101 18.89 -16.18 4.35
C LEU A 101 18.45 -17.34 3.48
N ASP A 102 19.29 -18.36 3.38
CA ASP A 102 19.13 -19.58 2.58
C ASP A 102 17.74 -20.24 2.76
N GLU A 103 17.43 -21.33 2.06
CA GLU A 103 16.12 -22.04 2.13
C GLU A 103 15.61 -22.38 3.55
N GLU A 104 16.47 -22.24 4.57
CA GLU A 104 16.13 -22.23 5.99
C GLU A 104 15.19 -21.09 6.45
N GLY A 105 14.89 -20.08 5.62
CA GLY A 105 13.96 -18.99 5.96
C GLY A 105 12.62 -19.47 6.53
N THR A 106 12.02 -20.50 5.93
CA THR A 106 10.76 -21.11 6.40
C THR A 106 10.97 -21.99 7.64
N ARG A 107 12.09 -22.73 7.73
CA ARG A 107 12.46 -23.51 8.94
C ARG A 107 12.72 -22.60 10.15
N ASN A 108 13.20 -21.39 9.90
CA ASN A 108 13.45 -20.38 10.93
C ASN A 108 12.17 -19.67 11.39
N LEU A 109 11.13 -19.54 10.55
CA LEU A 109 9.85 -18.98 11.00
C LEU A 109 9.14 -19.91 11.98
N THR A 110 9.09 -21.21 11.68
CA THR A 110 8.51 -22.23 12.58
C THR A 110 9.33 -22.38 13.87
N ALA A 111 10.67 -22.38 13.77
CA ALA A 111 11.53 -22.36 14.95
C ALA A 111 11.37 -21.07 15.77
N ALA A 112 11.26 -19.91 15.12
CA ALA A 112 11.05 -18.64 15.79
C ALA A 112 9.71 -18.62 16.54
N ALA A 113 8.67 -19.27 16.02
CA ALA A 113 7.37 -19.35 16.68
C ALA A 113 7.42 -20.00 18.08
N THR A 114 8.47 -20.75 18.40
CA THR A 114 8.63 -21.45 19.70
C THR A 114 8.99 -20.53 20.88
N SER A 115 9.52 -19.33 20.64
CA SER A 115 9.90 -18.40 21.70
C SER A 115 9.76 -16.94 21.27
N ARG A 116 9.18 -16.12 22.14
CA ARG A 116 8.98 -14.69 21.90
C ARG A 116 10.27 -13.96 21.54
N ALA A 117 11.40 -14.31 22.16
CA ALA A 117 12.68 -13.69 21.87
C ALA A 117 13.16 -14.00 20.45
N LEU A 118 12.99 -15.24 19.99
CA LEU A 118 13.34 -15.66 18.63
C LEU A 118 12.42 -15.02 17.58
N GLN A 119 11.13 -14.86 17.87
CA GLN A 119 10.20 -14.12 16.99
C GLN A 119 10.67 -12.68 16.76
N VAL A 120 10.99 -11.97 17.86
CA VAL A 120 11.44 -10.57 17.79
C VAL A 120 12.72 -10.46 16.96
N GLU A 121 13.69 -11.35 17.19
CA GLU A 121 14.96 -11.32 16.45
C GLU A 121 14.78 -11.66 14.96
N TRP A 122 13.92 -12.65 14.68
CA TRP A 122 13.56 -13.05 13.33
C TRP A 122 12.92 -11.89 12.54
N VAL A 123 11.98 -11.16 13.16
CA VAL A 123 11.32 -9.98 12.56
C VAL A 123 12.33 -8.84 12.39
N ARG A 124 13.13 -8.56 13.43
CA ARG A 124 14.14 -7.50 13.41
C ARG A 124 15.13 -7.69 12.26
N THR A 125 15.61 -8.91 12.06
CA THR A 125 16.54 -9.25 10.97
C THR A 125 15.97 -8.88 9.61
N ARG A 126 14.69 -9.18 9.37
CA ARG A 126 14.01 -8.89 8.10
C ARG A 126 13.74 -7.40 7.90
N LEU A 127 13.26 -6.72 8.93
CA LEU A 127 13.08 -5.26 8.89
C LEU A 127 14.42 -4.55 8.63
N HIS A 128 15.51 -5.02 9.26
CA HIS A 128 16.85 -4.48 9.01
C HIS A 128 17.33 -4.70 7.58
N GLY A 129 17.11 -5.90 7.03
CA GLY A 129 17.45 -6.19 5.64
C GLY A 129 16.67 -5.33 4.66
N LEU A 130 15.36 -5.22 4.87
CA LEU A 130 14.50 -4.39 4.02
C LEU A 130 14.87 -2.91 4.10
N ALA A 131 15.18 -2.37 5.28
CA ALA A 131 15.64 -0.98 5.42
C ALA A 131 16.95 -0.67 4.66
N ARG A 132 17.71 -1.71 4.27
CA ARG A 132 18.92 -1.59 3.42
C ARG A 132 18.63 -1.74 1.93
N SER A 133 17.44 -2.22 1.55
CA SER A 133 17.03 -2.32 0.15
C SER A 133 16.95 -0.94 -0.49
N GLY A 134 17.22 -0.83 -1.78
CA GLY A 134 17.08 0.40 -2.54
C GLY A 134 15.65 0.93 -2.51
N PHE A 135 14.65 0.05 -2.48
CA PHE A 135 13.23 0.41 -2.48
C PHE A 135 12.77 1.02 -1.15
N PHE A 136 13.15 0.43 -0.01
CA PHE A 136 12.78 0.92 1.32
C PHE A 136 13.86 1.79 1.97
N LYS A 137 14.89 2.18 1.20
CA LYS A 137 16.01 2.97 1.70
C LYS A 137 15.51 4.28 2.32
N GLY A 138 15.88 4.51 3.57
CA GLY A 138 15.52 5.75 4.29
C GLY A 138 14.14 5.73 4.93
N LEU A 139 13.36 4.65 4.79
CA LEU A 139 12.16 4.48 5.60
C LEU A 139 12.53 4.10 7.04
N ASP A 140 11.86 4.73 7.99
CA ASP A 140 11.90 4.32 9.38
C ASP A 140 11.21 2.96 9.57
N LYS A 141 11.68 2.15 10.52
CA LYS A 141 11.11 0.82 10.78
C LYS A 141 9.64 0.87 11.15
N ARG A 142 9.20 1.91 11.89
CA ARG A 142 7.80 2.10 12.28
C ARG A 142 6.93 2.30 11.04
N VAL A 143 7.43 3.06 10.06
CA VAL A 143 6.76 3.24 8.76
C VAL A 143 6.67 1.89 8.05
N LEU A 144 7.77 1.15 7.94
CA LEU A 144 7.78 -0.16 7.29
C LEU A 144 6.80 -1.17 7.92
N VAL A 145 6.70 -1.20 9.25
CA VAL A 145 5.71 -2.04 9.95
C VAL A 145 4.28 -1.55 9.68
N GLY A 146 4.07 -0.23 9.61
CA GLY A 146 2.78 0.35 9.23
C GLY A 146 2.36 -0.02 7.80
N GLU A 147 3.28 0.03 6.84
CA GLU A 147 3.04 -0.37 5.46
C GLU A 147 2.72 -1.87 5.34
N LEU A 148 3.51 -2.72 6.03
CA LEU A 148 3.24 -4.15 6.14
C LEU A 148 1.82 -4.40 6.65
N ARG A 149 1.42 -3.69 7.70
CA ARG A 149 0.10 -3.81 8.29
C ARG A 149 -1.02 -3.45 7.32
N GLN A 150 -0.89 -2.35 6.59
CA GLN A 150 -1.91 -1.96 5.62
C GLN A 150 -2.09 -3.03 4.55
N VAL A 151 -0.99 -3.58 4.02
CA VAL A 151 -1.08 -4.65 3.01
C VAL A 151 -1.70 -5.91 3.61
N THR A 152 -1.28 -6.33 4.81
CA THR A 152 -1.88 -7.49 5.49
C THR A 152 -3.37 -7.30 5.72
N ARG A 153 -3.81 -6.14 6.23
CA ARG A 153 -5.22 -5.86 6.47
C ARG A 153 -6.03 -5.86 5.18
N TYR A 154 -5.49 -5.30 4.11
CA TYR A 154 -6.13 -5.39 2.80
C TYR A 154 -6.33 -6.84 2.35
N LEU A 155 -5.31 -7.67 2.46
CA LEU A 155 -5.37 -9.05 1.96
C LEU A 155 -6.20 -10.00 2.85
N ASP A 156 -6.35 -9.71 4.15
CA ASP A 156 -6.92 -10.64 5.14
C ASP A 156 -8.25 -10.16 5.78
N GLU A 157 -8.55 -8.86 5.76
CA GLU A 157 -9.76 -8.30 6.40
C GLU A 157 -10.86 -7.97 5.37
N PRO A 158 -11.96 -8.75 5.29
CA PRO A 158 -13.06 -8.49 4.35
C PRO A 158 -13.60 -7.06 4.34
N PRO A 159 -13.88 -6.43 5.49
CA PRO A 159 -14.36 -5.06 5.50
C PRO A 159 -13.38 -4.08 4.84
N THR A 160 -12.07 -4.30 4.99
CA THR A 160 -11.02 -3.41 4.47
C THR A 160 -10.91 -3.51 2.96
N TRP A 161 -10.77 -4.71 2.38
CA TRP A 161 -10.70 -4.81 0.91
C TRP A 161 -12.01 -4.45 0.23
N GLN A 162 -13.17 -4.78 0.84
CA GLN A 162 -14.48 -4.39 0.29
C GLN A 162 -14.64 -2.88 0.24
N ALA A 163 -14.28 -2.18 1.32
CA ALA A 163 -14.33 -0.73 1.36
C ALA A 163 -13.39 -0.13 0.31
N ALA A 164 -12.15 -0.60 0.23
CA ALA A 164 -11.16 -0.07 -0.71
C ALA A 164 -11.55 -0.28 -2.17
N ARG A 165 -12.01 -1.49 -2.55
CA ARG A 165 -12.47 -1.78 -3.91
C ARG A 165 -13.71 -0.95 -4.27
N ARG A 166 -14.66 -0.80 -3.34
CA ARG A 166 -15.85 0.05 -3.52
C ARG A 166 -15.50 1.50 -3.80
N SER A 167 -14.56 2.08 -3.04
CA SER A 167 -14.11 3.47 -3.25
C SER A 167 -13.54 3.72 -4.64
N VAL A 168 -12.97 2.69 -5.29
CA VAL A 168 -12.54 2.76 -6.69
C VAL A 168 -13.72 2.60 -7.64
N ALA A 169 -14.54 1.56 -7.44
CA ALA A 169 -15.67 1.24 -8.32
C ALA A 169 -16.69 2.39 -8.43
N GLU A 170 -16.95 3.12 -7.34
CA GLU A 170 -17.88 4.26 -7.30
C GLU A 170 -17.48 5.43 -8.23
N LEU A 171 -16.20 5.52 -8.61
CA LEU A 171 -15.70 6.57 -9.50
C LEU A 171 -15.59 6.12 -10.97
N ILE A 172 -15.78 4.83 -11.24
CA ILE A 172 -15.74 4.28 -12.59
C ILE A 172 -17.13 4.37 -13.20
N GLY A 173 -17.21 4.95 -14.39
CA GLY A 173 -18.46 4.97 -15.17
C GLY A 173 -18.21 5.02 -16.68
N GLN A 174 -19.27 5.30 -17.43
CA GLN A 174 -19.26 5.14 -18.90
C GLN A 174 -18.23 6.01 -19.63
N ASP A 175 -17.82 7.13 -19.03
CA ASP A 175 -16.84 8.07 -19.58
C ASP A 175 -15.41 7.82 -19.09
N THR A 176 -15.23 6.93 -18.11
CA THR A 176 -13.89 6.54 -17.64
C THR A 176 -13.15 5.82 -18.76
N ARG A 177 -11.90 6.23 -19.00
CA ARG A 177 -11.04 5.69 -20.06
C ARG A 177 -9.73 5.13 -19.51
N VAL A 178 -9.22 5.71 -18.42
CA VAL A 178 -7.93 5.35 -17.86
C VAL A 178 -8.01 5.31 -16.34
N ILE A 179 -7.38 4.29 -15.75
CA ILE A 179 -7.10 4.24 -14.33
C ILE A 179 -5.58 4.30 -14.15
N VAL A 180 -5.11 5.22 -13.31
CA VAL A 180 -3.70 5.33 -12.93
C VAL A 180 -3.59 5.02 -11.45
N ALA A 181 -2.88 3.94 -11.13
CA ALA A 181 -2.81 3.43 -9.78
C ALA A 181 -1.35 3.25 -9.33
N HIS A 182 -1.10 3.43 -8.04
CA HIS A 182 0.24 3.37 -7.45
C HIS A 182 0.33 2.38 -6.29
N SER A 183 1.41 1.58 -6.23
CA SER A 183 1.69 0.64 -5.15
C SER A 183 0.48 -0.27 -4.87
N LEU A 184 0.03 -0.43 -3.61
CA LEU A 184 -1.17 -1.20 -3.25
C LEU A 184 -2.42 -0.76 -4.02
N GLY A 185 -2.54 0.53 -4.35
CA GLY A 185 -3.65 1.04 -5.16
C GLY A 185 -3.78 0.34 -6.52
N SER A 186 -2.68 -0.17 -7.07
CA SER A 186 -2.70 -0.95 -8.33
C SER A 186 -3.41 -2.28 -8.17
N VAL A 187 -3.25 -2.94 -7.02
CA VAL A 187 -3.97 -4.18 -6.68
C VAL A 187 -5.44 -3.85 -6.45
N VAL A 188 -5.73 -2.81 -5.67
CA VAL A 188 -7.10 -2.35 -5.41
C VAL A 188 -7.85 -2.03 -6.69
N ALA A 189 -7.22 -1.28 -7.60
CA ALA A 189 -7.79 -0.93 -8.88
C ALA A 189 -8.04 -2.16 -9.77
N TYR A 190 -7.07 -3.07 -9.84
CA TYR A 190 -7.19 -4.28 -10.63
C TYR A 190 -8.34 -5.17 -10.13
N GLU A 191 -8.43 -5.39 -8.83
CA GLU A 191 -9.48 -6.22 -8.25
C GLU A 191 -10.87 -5.57 -8.38
N ALA A 192 -10.98 -4.24 -8.25
CA ALA A 192 -12.23 -3.51 -8.50
C ALA A 192 -12.70 -3.64 -9.96
N LEU A 193 -11.78 -3.62 -10.93
CA LEU A 193 -12.07 -3.88 -12.34
C LEU A 193 -12.49 -5.33 -12.59
N CYS A 194 -11.84 -6.31 -11.95
CA CYS A 194 -12.24 -7.72 -12.08
C CYS A 194 -13.65 -7.97 -11.54
N GLU A 195 -14.07 -7.25 -10.50
CA GLU A 195 -15.43 -7.30 -9.96
C GLU A 195 -16.45 -6.56 -10.85
N ASN A 196 -16.01 -5.63 -11.70
CA ASN A 196 -16.83 -4.77 -12.54
C ASN A 196 -16.25 -4.65 -13.98
N PRO A 197 -16.30 -5.72 -14.78
CA PRO A 197 -15.65 -5.80 -16.09
C PRO A 197 -16.26 -4.91 -17.18
#